data_AF-A0A519TGN8-F1
#
_entry.id   AF-A0A519TGN8-F1
#
_cell.length_a   1.000
_cell.length_b   1.000
_cell.length_c   1.000
_cell.angle_alpha   90.00
_cell.angle_beta   90.00
_cell.angle_gamma   90.00
#
_symmetry.space_group_name_H-M   'P 1'
#
loop_
_entity.id
_entity.type
_entity.pdbx_description
1 polymer ?
#
loop_
_entity_poly.entity_id
_entity_poly.type
_entity_poly.pdbx_seq_one_letter_code
_entity_poly.pdbx_strand_id
1 'polypeptide(L)'
;MNQNPSNKISTSRLKAIFGGSVGNLVEWYDWYAYSAFAIYFSSSFFPKGNATVQLLNTAGIFALGFLMRPLGGYIFGRLADRVGRKKSMVFSVLLMSTGSLLIAFIPTYQTIGVAAPILLLTARLLQGLSVGGEYGVSATYLSEMATKSRRGFYSSFQYVTLIGGQLLALAVQLALQKLFLTEAQMLNWGWRIPFVIGAILSLVALYLRKNLEETQAFENQKNHSNDKKGTITALLKHP
;
A
#
# COMPACT_ATOMS: atom_id res chain seq x y z
N MET A 1 -17.69 4.91 42.21
CA MET A 1 -17.47 5.60 40.91
C MET A 1 -16.15 6.35 40.99
N ASN A 2 -15.02 5.73 40.61
CA ASN A 2 -13.73 6.42 40.53
C ASN A 2 -13.26 6.41 39.08
N GLN A 3 -13.42 7.54 38.40
CA GLN A 3 -12.89 7.77 37.06
C GLN A 3 -11.38 8.01 37.17
N ASN A 4 -10.59 7.04 36.71
CA ASN A 4 -9.14 7.13 36.62
C ASN A 4 -8.74 8.14 35.52
N PRO A 5 -7.98 9.22 35.80
CA PRO A 5 -7.68 10.28 34.83
C PRO A 5 -6.69 9.89 33.71
N SER A 6 -6.20 8.65 33.69
CA SER A 6 -5.19 8.14 32.74
C SER A 6 -5.72 7.79 31.32
N ASN A 7 -6.99 8.06 31.00
CA ASN A 7 -7.63 7.51 29.79
C ASN A 7 -7.83 8.53 28.64
N LYS A 8 -7.25 9.73 28.73
CA LYS A 8 -7.30 10.71 27.63
C LYS A 8 -6.22 10.38 26.60
N ILE A 9 -6.66 10.05 25.39
CA ILE A 9 -5.79 9.84 24.23
C ILE A 9 -5.11 11.18 23.92
N SER A 10 -3.79 11.24 23.94
CA SER A 10 -3.09 12.47 23.58
C SER A 10 -3.36 12.80 22.11
N THR A 11 -3.40 14.09 21.77
CA THR A 11 -3.54 14.57 20.40
C THR A 11 -2.46 14.01 19.48
N SER A 12 -1.26 13.75 20.01
CA SER A 12 -0.16 13.08 19.29
C SER A 12 -0.52 11.62 18.93
N ARG A 13 -1.12 10.87 19.86
CA ARG A 13 -1.55 9.48 19.62
C ARG A 13 -2.67 9.39 18.58
N LEU A 14 -3.61 10.33 18.58
CA LEU A 14 -4.66 10.44 17.55
C LEU A 14 -4.08 10.77 16.16
N LYS A 15 -3.13 11.70 16.08
CA LYS A 15 -2.43 12.03 14.82
C LYS A 15 -1.69 10.82 14.24
N ALA A 16 -1.02 10.04 15.09
CA ALA A 16 -0.33 8.83 14.68
C ALA A 16 -1.28 7.73 14.16
N ILE A 17 -2.40 7.49 14.84
CA ILE A 17 -3.44 6.55 14.38
C ILE A 17 -4.01 7.00 13.04
N PHE A 18 -4.32 8.29 12.88
CA PHE A 18 -4.84 8.84 11.64
C PHE A 18 -3.81 8.74 10.50
N GLY A 19 -2.55 9.09 10.76
CA GLY A 19 -1.47 8.99 9.76
C GLY A 19 -1.16 7.55 9.33
N GLY A 20 -1.26 6.58 10.25
CA GLY A 20 -1.16 5.15 9.92
C GLY A 20 -2.35 4.67 9.09
N SER A 21 -3.57 5.03 9.51
CA SER A 21 -4.84 4.69 8.86
C SER A 21 -4.92 5.21 7.42
N VAL A 22 -4.50 6.45 7.20
CA VAL A 22 -4.52 7.06 5.85
C VAL A 22 -3.57 6.31 4.92
N GLY A 23 -2.36 5.97 5.36
CA GLY A 23 -1.44 5.19 4.50
C GLY A 23 -2.05 3.86 4.09
N ASN A 24 -2.55 3.07 5.04
CA ASN A 24 -3.22 1.81 4.74
C ASN A 24 -4.41 1.99 3.77
N LEU A 25 -5.25 3.02 3.98
CA LEU A 25 -6.35 3.32 3.07
C LEU A 25 -5.87 3.55 1.64
N VAL A 26 -4.80 4.34 1.46
CA VAL A 26 -4.25 4.65 0.15
C VAL A 26 -3.64 3.44 -0.52
N GLU A 27 -2.95 2.58 0.23
CA GLU A 27 -2.43 1.31 -0.29
C GLU A 27 -3.57 0.46 -0.84
N TRP A 28 -4.60 0.23 -0.03
CA TRP A 28 -5.74 -0.60 -0.45
C TRP A 28 -6.52 0.04 -1.59
N TYR A 29 -6.65 1.37 -1.61
CA TYR A 29 -7.23 2.08 -2.74
C TYR A 29 -6.54 1.71 -4.06
N ASP A 30 -5.20 1.75 -4.14
CA ASP A 30 -4.49 1.45 -5.39
C ASP A 30 -4.67 -0.01 -5.83
N TRP A 31 -4.62 -0.94 -4.87
CA TRP A 31 -4.88 -2.36 -5.13
C TRP A 31 -6.28 -2.59 -5.69
N TYR A 32 -7.29 -2.00 -5.06
CA TYR A 32 -8.65 -2.14 -5.53
C TYR A 32 -8.89 -1.39 -6.84
N ALA A 33 -8.30 -0.22 -7.04
CA ALA A 33 -8.34 0.51 -8.30
C ALA A 33 -7.81 -0.33 -9.46
N TYR A 34 -6.71 -1.07 -9.28
CA TYR A 34 -6.23 -1.99 -10.32
C TYR A 34 -7.26 -3.04 -10.68
N SER A 35 -7.79 -3.75 -9.68
CA SER A 35 -8.74 -4.83 -9.90
C SER A 35 -10.04 -4.33 -10.53
N ALA A 36 -10.54 -3.19 -10.07
CA ALA A 36 -11.81 -2.61 -10.50
C ALA A 36 -11.70 -2.05 -11.93
N PHE A 37 -10.52 -1.52 -12.30
CA PHE A 37 -10.26 -0.99 -13.64
C PHE A 37 -9.66 -1.99 -14.63
N ALA A 38 -9.34 -3.22 -14.21
CA ALA A 38 -8.69 -4.25 -15.04
C ALA A 38 -9.43 -4.51 -16.37
N ILE A 39 -10.77 -4.50 -16.33
CA ILE A 39 -11.60 -4.66 -17.52
C ILE A 39 -11.42 -3.54 -18.55
N TYR A 40 -11.03 -2.33 -18.10
CA TYR A 40 -10.88 -1.17 -18.99
C TYR A 40 -9.48 -1.05 -19.59
N PHE A 41 -8.44 -1.45 -18.86
CA PHE A 41 -7.05 -1.29 -19.34
C PHE A 41 -6.39 -2.57 -19.84
N SER A 42 -6.93 -3.77 -19.57
CA SER A 42 -6.29 -5.03 -19.97
C SER A 42 -5.93 -5.08 -21.46
N SER A 43 -6.84 -4.65 -22.33
CA SER A 43 -6.60 -4.56 -23.78
C SER A 43 -5.55 -3.51 -24.19
N SER A 44 -5.23 -2.55 -23.31
CA SER A 44 -4.21 -1.54 -23.54
C SER A 44 -2.78 -2.06 -23.32
N PHE A 45 -2.59 -3.13 -22.53
CA PHE A 45 -1.27 -3.64 -22.17
C PHE A 45 -0.93 -4.99 -22.80
N PHE A 46 -1.90 -5.70 -23.37
CA PHE A 46 -1.69 -7.03 -23.93
C PHE A 46 -2.01 -7.06 -25.43
N PRO A 47 -1.42 -7.99 -26.21
CA PRO A 47 -1.69 -8.10 -27.63
C PRO A 47 -3.18 -8.31 -27.91
N LYS A 48 -3.67 -7.74 -29.02
CA LYS A 48 -5.06 -7.93 -29.48
C LYS A 48 -5.30 -9.41 -29.76
N GLY A 49 -6.52 -9.87 -29.47
CA GLY A 49 -6.91 -11.26 -29.64
C GLY A 49 -8.01 -11.62 -28.64
N ASN A 50 -7.71 -12.51 -27.70
CA ASN A 50 -8.68 -13.02 -26.75
C ASN A 50 -8.77 -12.15 -25.48
N ALA A 51 -9.91 -11.50 -25.25
CA ALA A 51 -10.16 -10.66 -24.08
C ALA A 51 -10.00 -11.42 -22.75
N THR A 52 -10.40 -12.69 -22.68
CA THR A 52 -10.22 -13.54 -21.49
C THR A 52 -8.74 -13.73 -21.17
N VAL A 53 -7.87 -13.91 -22.17
CA VAL A 53 -6.42 -14.03 -21.96
C VAL A 53 -5.82 -12.72 -21.44
N GLN A 54 -6.26 -11.57 -21.96
CA GLN A 54 -5.80 -10.26 -21.49
C GLN A 54 -6.18 -10.03 -20.02
N LEU A 55 -7.42 -10.36 -19.65
CA LEU A 55 -7.90 -10.32 -18.27
C LEU A 55 -7.15 -11.30 -17.37
N LEU A 56 -6.92 -12.54 -17.83
CA LEU A 56 -6.18 -13.55 -17.08
C LEU A 56 -4.74 -13.10 -16.82
N ASN A 57 -4.06 -12.53 -17.81
CA ASN A 57 -2.72 -11.99 -17.64
C ASN A 57 -2.71 -10.80 -16.67
N THR A 58 -3.72 -9.93 -16.73
CA THR A 58 -3.88 -8.81 -15.80
C THR A 58 -4.08 -9.32 -14.36
N ALA A 59 -4.93 -10.32 -14.17
CA ALA A 59 -5.13 -10.99 -12.88
C ALA A 59 -3.87 -11.74 -12.41
N GLY A 60 -3.11 -12.32 -13.34
CA GLY A 60 -1.81 -12.95 -13.05
C GLY A 60 -0.80 -11.94 -12.52
N ILE A 61 -0.68 -10.77 -13.15
CA ILE A 61 0.16 -9.68 -12.65
C ILE A 61 -0.30 -9.23 -11.26
N PHE A 62 -1.61 -9.11 -11.05
CA PHE A 62 -2.18 -8.79 -9.74
C PHE A 62 -1.75 -9.81 -8.67
N ALA A 63 -1.88 -11.11 -8.96
CA ALA A 63 -1.47 -12.19 -8.06
C ALA A 63 0.04 -12.18 -7.78
N LEU A 64 0.88 -11.95 -8.80
CA LEU A 64 2.33 -11.84 -8.63
C LEU A 64 2.71 -10.67 -7.70
N GLY A 65 1.98 -9.56 -7.75
CA GLY A 65 2.16 -8.47 -6.81
C GLY A 65 1.89 -8.90 -5.36
N PHE A 66 0.90 -9.76 -5.10
CA PHE A 66 0.66 -10.30 -3.75
C PHE A 66 1.81 -11.17 -3.26
N LEU A 67 2.42 -11.98 -4.14
CA LEU A 67 3.59 -12.79 -3.82
C LEU A 67 4.82 -11.95 -3.45
N MET A 68 4.87 -10.68 -3.85
CA MET A 68 5.94 -9.77 -3.44
C MET A 68 5.79 -9.27 -2.00
N ARG A 69 4.63 -9.40 -1.35
CA ARG A 69 4.43 -8.88 0.01
C ARG A 69 5.33 -9.55 1.05
N PRO A 70 5.49 -10.89 1.11
CA PRO A 70 6.45 -11.52 2.02
C PRO A 70 7.89 -11.03 1.78
N LEU A 71 8.28 -10.88 0.51
CA LEU A 71 9.61 -10.37 0.14
C LEU A 71 9.79 -8.91 0.58
N GLY A 72 8.76 -8.09 0.38
CA GLY A 72 8.70 -6.71 0.86
C GLY A 72 8.86 -6.61 2.37
N GLY A 73 8.10 -7.40 3.13
CA GLY A 73 8.20 -7.45 4.60
C GLY A 73 9.60 -7.81 5.09
N TYR A 74 10.25 -8.77 4.43
CA TYR A 74 11.63 -9.15 4.74
C TYR A 74 12.64 -8.02 4.43
N ILE A 75 12.54 -7.41 3.24
CA ILE A 75 13.46 -6.33 2.80
C ILE A 75 13.28 -5.09 3.67
N PHE A 76 12.05 -4.58 3.79
CA PHE A 76 11.76 -3.35 4.53
C PHE A 76 11.84 -3.54 6.04
N GLY A 77 11.64 -4.76 6.55
CA GLY A 77 11.92 -5.10 7.95
C GLY A 77 13.41 -4.96 8.28
N ARG A 78 14.30 -5.58 7.49
CA ARG A 78 15.75 -5.42 7.65
C ARG A 78 16.20 -3.98 7.42
N LEU A 79 15.60 -3.29 6.46
CA LEU A 79 15.88 -1.88 6.22
C LEU A 79 15.52 -1.05 7.45
N ALA A 80 14.33 -1.25 8.03
CA ALA A 80 13.87 -0.56 9.23
C ALA A 80 14.82 -0.77 10.42
N ASP A 81 15.33 -1.99 10.59
CA ASP A 81 16.29 -2.32 11.64
C ASP A 81 17.65 -1.64 11.44
N ARG A 82 18.10 -1.44 10.20
CA ARG A 82 19.41 -0.82 9.89
C ARG A 82 19.38 0.71 9.84
N VAL A 83 18.38 1.29 9.18
CA VAL A 83 18.39 2.73 8.82
C VAL A 83 17.34 3.55 9.57
N GLY A 84 16.47 2.91 10.36
CA GLY A 84 15.35 3.56 11.06
C GLY A 84 14.00 3.21 10.45
N ARG A 85 12.99 3.13 11.32
CA ARG A 85 11.62 2.73 10.97
C ARG A 85 10.98 3.81 10.11
N LYS A 86 11.19 5.08 10.48
CA LYS A 86 10.67 6.24 9.74
C LYS A 86 11.18 6.26 8.30
N LYS A 87 12.49 6.08 8.11
CA LYS A 87 13.10 6.07 6.78
C LYS A 87 12.62 4.90 5.94
N SER A 88 12.52 3.71 6.53
CA SER A 88 11.99 2.52 5.84
C SER A 88 10.55 2.75 5.35
N MET A 89 9.67 3.30 6.20
CA MET A 89 8.28 3.62 5.81
C MET A 89 8.22 4.68 4.70
N VAL A 90 9.05 5.71 4.75
CA VAL A 90 9.14 6.74 3.68
C VAL A 90 9.54 6.11 2.35
N PHE A 91 10.57 5.26 2.34
CA PHE A 91 11.00 4.55 1.13
C PHE A 91 9.89 3.64 0.58
N SER A 92 9.16 2.96 1.46
CA SER A 92 8.03 2.12 1.08
C SER A 92 6.96 2.93 0.34
N VAL A 93 6.51 4.04 0.92
CA VAL A 93 5.46 4.89 0.31
C VAL A 93 5.93 5.50 -1.02
N LEU A 94 7.20 5.92 -1.11
CA LEU A 94 7.78 6.43 -2.36
C LEU A 94 7.79 5.36 -3.46
N LEU A 95 8.11 4.12 -3.10
CA LEU A 95 8.09 2.99 -4.02
C LEU A 95 6.67 2.72 -4.54
N MET A 96 5.67 2.79 -3.66
CA MET A 96 4.27 2.66 -4.05
C MET A 96 3.82 3.78 -5.00
N SER A 97 4.07 5.04 -4.62
CA SER A 97 3.70 6.22 -5.41
C SER A 97 4.35 6.16 -6.80
N THR A 98 5.61 5.75 -6.88
CA THR A 98 6.33 5.55 -8.13
C THR A 98 5.68 4.45 -8.97
N GLY A 99 5.30 3.33 -8.36
CA GLY A 99 4.56 2.26 -9.05
C GLY A 99 3.22 2.73 -9.61
N SER A 100 2.44 3.49 -8.84
CA SER A 100 1.15 4.04 -9.31
C SER A 100 1.35 5.02 -10.47
N LEU A 101 2.35 5.90 -10.39
CA LEU A 101 2.69 6.83 -11.48
C LEU A 101 3.15 6.08 -12.72
N LEU A 102 4.00 5.06 -12.57
CA LEU A 102 4.43 4.23 -13.69
C LEU A 102 3.21 3.66 -14.42
N ILE A 103 2.25 3.05 -13.71
CA ILE A 103 1.03 2.51 -14.33
C ILE A 103 0.25 3.59 -15.06
N ALA A 104 0.11 4.77 -14.46
CA ALA A 104 -0.58 5.90 -15.07
C ALA A 104 0.07 6.38 -16.38
N PHE A 105 1.40 6.27 -16.52
CA PHE A 105 2.16 6.82 -17.64
C PHE A 105 2.73 5.80 -18.61
N ILE A 106 2.66 4.48 -18.33
CA ILE A 106 3.16 3.47 -19.25
C ILE A 106 2.42 3.57 -20.60
N PRO A 107 3.16 3.67 -21.73
CA PRO A 107 2.58 3.61 -23.05
C PRO A 107 1.91 2.26 -23.33
N THR A 108 0.91 2.24 -24.20
CA THR A 108 0.15 1.02 -24.49
C THR A 108 0.98 0.01 -25.28
N TYR A 109 0.51 -1.24 -25.35
CA TYR A 109 1.10 -2.30 -26.17
C TYR A 109 1.22 -1.87 -27.64
N GLN A 110 0.31 -1.06 -28.14
CA GLN A 110 0.39 -0.54 -29.52
C GLN A 110 1.62 0.35 -29.74
N THR A 111 2.09 1.06 -28.70
CA THR A 111 3.24 1.98 -28.80
C THR A 111 4.56 1.29 -28.54
N ILE A 112 4.65 0.41 -27.53
CA ILE A 112 5.92 -0.17 -27.06
C ILE A 112 5.95 -1.71 -27.05
N GLY A 113 4.90 -2.36 -27.57
CA GLY A 113 4.81 -3.81 -27.68
C GLY A 113 4.92 -4.51 -26.32
N VAL A 114 5.70 -5.59 -26.29
CA VAL A 114 5.90 -6.47 -25.11
C VAL A 114 6.53 -5.73 -23.92
N ALA A 115 7.12 -4.55 -24.13
CA ALA A 115 7.59 -3.72 -23.02
C ALA A 115 6.43 -3.22 -22.13
N ALA A 116 5.24 -2.98 -22.66
CA ALA A 116 4.08 -2.52 -21.88
C ALA A 116 3.70 -3.48 -20.74
N PRO A 117 3.46 -4.78 -20.99
CA PRO A 117 3.12 -5.72 -19.91
C PRO A 117 4.30 -5.99 -18.97
N ILE A 118 5.55 -5.92 -19.45
CA ILE A 118 6.75 -6.04 -18.59
C ILE A 118 6.85 -4.86 -17.63
N LEU A 119 6.64 -3.64 -18.09
CA LEU A 119 6.65 -2.43 -17.26
C LEU A 119 5.47 -2.44 -16.29
N LEU A 120 4.28 -2.89 -16.73
CA LEU A 120 3.11 -3.06 -15.87
C LEU A 120 3.39 -4.06 -14.74
N LEU A 121 3.98 -5.21 -15.08
CA LEU A 121 4.41 -6.21 -14.10
C LEU A 121 5.42 -5.60 -13.14
N THR A 122 6.46 -4.95 -13.66
CA THR A 122 7.50 -4.33 -12.84
C THR A 122 6.89 -3.33 -11.85
N ALA A 123 6.04 -2.41 -12.33
CA ALA A 123 5.36 -1.45 -11.47
C ALA A 123 4.53 -2.15 -10.38
N ARG A 124 3.83 -3.23 -10.71
CA ARG A 124 3.04 -4.01 -9.74
C ARG A 124 3.89 -4.77 -8.73
N LEU A 125 5.04 -5.30 -9.14
CA LEU A 125 5.99 -5.94 -8.22
C LEU A 125 6.56 -4.90 -7.23
N LEU A 126 6.90 -3.69 -7.70
CA LEU A 126 7.35 -2.60 -6.83
C LEU A 126 6.28 -2.19 -5.81
N GLN A 127 5.02 -2.07 -6.23
CA GLN A 127 3.90 -1.80 -5.31
C GLN A 127 3.69 -2.95 -4.31
N GLY A 128 3.82 -4.20 -4.75
CA GLY A 128 3.72 -5.38 -3.88
C GLY A 128 4.80 -5.43 -2.81
N LEU A 129 6.04 -5.08 -3.16
CA LEU A 129 7.15 -4.97 -2.22
C LEU A 129 6.89 -3.89 -1.17
N SER A 130 6.36 -2.73 -1.58
CA SER A 130 6.02 -1.63 -0.68
C SER A 130 5.00 -2.06 0.39
N VAL A 131 3.86 -2.61 -0.03
CA VAL A 131 2.79 -3.02 0.91
C VAL A 131 3.27 -4.09 1.90
N GLY A 132 4.16 -4.98 1.45
CA GLY A 132 4.78 -5.98 2.32
C GLY A 132 5.52 -5.39 3.52
N GLY A 133 6.26 -4.29 3.29
CA GLY A 133 7.01 -3.59 4.33
C GLY A 133 6.14 -2.83 5.32
N GLU A 134 5.06 -2.24 4.83
CA GLU A 134 4.20 -1.36 5.61
C GLU A 134 3.21 -2.11 6.50
N TYR A 135 2.65 -3.22 6.02
CA TYR A 135 1.60 -3.95 6.74
C TYR A 135 2.11 -4.56 8.05
N GLY A 136 3.32 -5.14 8.03
CA GLY A 136 3.95 -5.71 9.22
C GLY A 136 4.30 -4.64 10.28
N VAL A 137 4.87 -3.52 9.83
CA VAL A 137 5.26 -2.41 10.72
C VAL A 137 4.03 -1.73 11.32
N SER A 138 2.98 -1.53 10.53
CA SER A 138 1.73 -0.89 10.99
C SER A 138 0.99 -1.75 12.01
N ALA A 139 0.92 -3.08 11.79
CA ALA A 139 0.30 -4.00 12.74
C ALA A 139 1.03 -4.01 14.09
N THR A 140 2.37 -4.08 14.08
CA THR A 140 3.18 -4.02 15.30
C THR A 140 3.03 -2.66 16.00
N TYR A 141 3.17 -1.55 15.26
CA TYR A 141 3.07 -0.19 15.79
C TYR A 141 1.71 0.09 16.45
N LEU A 142 0.60 -0.27 15.79
CA LEU A 142 -0.75 -0.12 16.36
C LEU A 142 -0.93 -1.00 17.60
N SER A 143 -0.38 -2.23 17.58
CA SER A 143 -0.47 -3.14 18.72
C SER A 143 0.30 -2.65 19.96
N GLU A 144 1.43 -1.95 19.74
CA GLU A 144 2.29 -1.36 20.76
C GLU A 144 1.72 -0.05 21.31
N MET A 145 1.04 0.74 20.47
CA MET A 145 0.42 2.00 20.87
C MET A 145 -0.92 1.86 21.60
N ALA A 146 -1.60 0.72 21.45
CA ALA A 146 -2.94 0.54 21.98
C ALA A 146 -2.96 0.21 23.47
N THR A 147 -3.71 0.98 24.26
CA THR A 147 -3.96 0.68 25.69
C THR A 147 -4.81 -0.58 25.83
N LYS A 148 -4.52 -1.43 26.84
CA LYS A 148 -5.15 -2.75 27.09
C LYS A 148 -6.68 -2.75 26.94
N SER A 149 -7.37 -1.66 27.32
CA SER A 149 -8.84 -1.57 27.30
C SER A 149 -9.47 -1.13 25.97
N ARG A 150 -8.70 -0.64 24.97
CA ARG A 150 -9.24 -0.13 23.69
C ARG A 150 -8.56 -0.71 22.45
N ARG A 151 -7.79 -1.79 22.57
CA ARG A 151 -7.06 -2.42 21.45
C ARG A 151 -7.98 -2.79 20.28
N GLY A 152 -9.17 -3.33 20.55
CA GLY A 152 -10.14 -3.70 19.51
C GLY A 152 -10.66 -2.51 18.70
N PHE A 153 -10.96 -1.38 19.36
CA PHE A 153 -11.47 -0.18 18.69
C PHE A 153 -10.43 0.49 17.79
N TYR A 154 -9.13 0.47 18.16
CA TYR A 154 -8.10 1.02 17.28
C TYR A 154 -7.70 0.05 16.17
N SER A 155 -7.73 -1.25 16.45
CA SER A 155 -7.46 -2.27 15.43
C SER A 155 -8.54 -2.29 14.35
N SER A 156 -9.78 -1.90 14.67
CA SER A 156 -10.85 -1.83 13.67
C SER A 156 -10.64 -0.72 12.62
N PHE A 157 -9.89 0.34 12.93
CA PHE A 157 -9.55 1.37 11.93
C PHE A 157 -8.75 0.79 10.75
N GLN A 158 -7.96 -0.26 10.97
CA GLN A 158 -7.26 -0.96 9.89
C GLN A 158 -8.24 -1.62 8.91
N TYR A 159 -9.31 -2.22 9.43
CA TYR A 159 -10.37 -2.81 8.59
C TYR A 159 -11.24 -1.75 7.92
N VAL A 160 -11.58 -0.68 8.65
CA VAL A 160 -12.34 0.45 8.08
C VAL A 160 -11.58 1.09 6.92
N THR A 161 -10.27 1.23 7.03
CA THR A 161 -9.43 1.81 5.96
C THR A 161 -9.25 0.88 4.77
N LEU A 162 -9.18 -0.44 5.01
CA LEU A 162 -9.18 -1.44 3.94
C LEU A 162 -10.47 -1.39 3.12
N ILE A 163 -11.63 -1.47 3.78
CA ILE A 163 -12.93 -1.37 3.11
C ILE A 163 -13.15 0.04 2.53
N GLY A 164 -12.70 1.07 3.24
CA GLY A 164 -12.74 2.45 2.77
C GLY A 164 -11.96 2.65 1.47
N GLY A 165 -10.78 2.05 1.35
CA GLY A 165 -10.00 2.04 0.11
C GLY A 165 -10.75 1.40 -1.05
N GLN A 166 -11.42 0.27 -0.81
CA GLN A 166 -12.26 -0.40 -1.81
C GLN A 166 -13.43 0.48 -2.25
N LEU A 167 -14.17 1.04 -1.29
CA LEU A 167 -15.30 1.92 -1.57
C LEU A 167 -14.87 3.18 -2.33
N LEU A 168 -13.72 3.77 -1.99
CA LEU A 168 -13.16 4.90 -2.72
C LEU A 168 -12.78 4.54 -4.15
N ALA A 169 -12.15 3.38 -4.37
CA ALA A 169 -11.81 2.91 -5.72
C ALA A 169 -13.07 2.73 -6.58
N LEU A 170 -14.10 2.09 -6.02
CA LEU A 170 -15.39 1.91 -6.68
C LEU A 170 -16.13 3.23 -6.90
N ALA A 171 -16.09 4.15 -5.93
CA ALA A 171 -16.71 5.48 -6.06
C ALA A 171 -16.05 6.28 -7.20
N VAL A 172 -14.71 6.26 -7.29
CA VAL A 172 -13.99 6.88 -8.40
C VAL A 172 -14.37 6.24 -9.73
N GLN A 173 -14.43 4.90 -9.80
CA GLN A 173 -14.86 4.20 -11.01
C GLN A 173 -16.27 4.60 -11.44
N LEU A 174 -17.23 4.57 -10.52
CA LEU A 174 -18.62 4.91 -10.79
C LEU A 174 -18.77 6.37 -11.21
N ALA A 175 -18.08 7.29 -10.54
CA ALA A 175 -18.08 8.70 -10.88
C ALA A 175 -17.54 8.92 -12.30
N LEU A 176 -16.39 8.31 -12.63
CA LEU A 176 -15.82 8.41 -13.98
C LEU A 176 -16.77 7.82 -15.03
N GLN A 177 -17.35 6.65 -14.77
CA GLN A 177 -18.22 5.95 -15.71
C GLN A 177 -19.59 6.61 -15.92
N LYS A 178 -20.15 7.25 -14.88
CA LYS A 178 -21.53 7.76 -14.92
C LYS A 178 -21.62 9.27 -15.09
N LEU A 179 -20.61 10.02 -14.65
CA LEU A 179 -20.68 11.49 -14.57
C LEU A 179 -19.70 12.18 -15.52
N PHE A 180 -18.52 11.59 -15.78
CA PHE A 180 -17.43 12.32 -16.43
C PHE A 180 -17.04 11.78 -17.81
N LEU A 181 -17.12 10.47 -18.04
CA LEU A 181 -16.56 9.83 -19.23
C LEU A 181 -17.55 8.92 -19.93
N THR A 182 -17.44 8.85 -21.26
CA THR A 182 -18.08 7.79 -22.05
C THR A 182 -17.30 6.48 -21.95
N GLU A 183 -17.93 5.36 -22.30
CA GLU A 183 -17.28 4.05 -22.33
C GLU A 183 -16.00 4.04 -23.21
N ALA A 184 -16.07 4.69 -24.38
CA ALA A 184 -14.92 4.82 -25.27
C ALA A 184 -13.78 5.64 -24.64
N GLN A 185 -14.07 6.73 -23.94
CA GLN A 185 -13.06 7.52 -23.23
C GLN A 185 -12.44 6.73 -22.08
N MET A 186 -13.27 5.96 -21.36
CA MET A 186 -12.84 5.11 -20.26
C MET A 186 -11.83 4.05 -20.72
N LEU A 187 -12.11 3.38 -21.84
CA LEU A 187 -11.23 2.38 -22.45
C LEU A 187 -9.94 2.97 -23.03
N ASN A 188 -10.00 4.18 -23.60
CA ASN A 188 -8.85 4.79 -24.25
C ASN A 188 -7.84 5.40 -23.27
N TRP A 189 -8.30 6.16 -22.28
CA TRP A 189 -7.40 6.90 -21.38
C TRP A 189 -7.95 7.07 -19.96
N GLY A 190 -9.26 7.00 -19.75
CA GLY A 190 -9.90 7.23 -18.45
C GLY A 190 -9.41 6.29 -17.35
N TRP A 191 -9.00 5.07 -17.71
CA TRP A 191 -8.42 4.11 -16.78
C TRP A 191 -7.10 4.59 -16.11
N ARG A 192 -6.42 5.59 -16.66
CA ARG A 192 -5.19 6.16 -16.07
C ARG A 192 -5.49 7.03 -14.83
N ILE A 193 -6.65 7.67 -14.79
CA ILE A 193 -7.06 8.61 -13.74
C ILE A 193 -6.97 8.03 -12.31
N PRO A 194 -7.52 6.84 -11.99
CA PRO A 194 -7.43 6.29 -10.63
C PRO A 194 -5.98 6.06 -10.18
N PHE A 195 -5.06 5.74 -11.08
CA PHE A 195 -3.65 5.57 -10.74
C PHE A 195 -2.95 6.91 -10.45
N VAL A 196 -3.35 7.98 -11.14
CA VAL A 196 -2.91 9.35 -10.80
C VAL A 196 -3.46 9.77 -9.44
N ILE A 197 -4.74 9.49 -9.16
CA ILE A 197 -5.34 9.73 -7.83
C ILE A 197 -4.58 8.95 -6.76
N GLY A 198 -4.29 7.67 -6.99
CA GLY A 198 -3.51 6.83 -6.07
C GLY A 198 -2.11 7.39 -5.81
N ALA A 199 -1.44 7.88 -6.84
CA ALA A 199 -0.14 8.53 -6.70
C ALA A 199 -0.21 9.81 -5.84
N ILE A 200 -1.20 10.68 -6.08
CA ILE A 200 -1.41 11.91 -5.30
C ILE A 200 -1.73 11.57 -3.85
N LEU A 201 -2.64 10.63 -3.63
CA LEU A 201 -2.99 10.14 -2.29
C LEU A 201 -1.77 9.58 -1.56
N SER A 202 -0.86 8.90 -2.26
CA SER A 202 0.38 8.36 -1.70
C SER A 202 1.32 9.48 -1.26
N LEU A 203 1.42 10.56 -2.03
CA LEU A 203 2.20 11.74 -1.65
C LEU A 203 1.58 12.47 -0.44
N VAL A 204 0.24 12.54 -0.36
CA VAL A 204 -0.46 13.08 0.82
C VAL A 204 -0.18 12.20 2.05
N ALA A 205 -0.26 10.88 1.92
CA ALA A 205 0.08 9.95 2.99
C ALA A 205 1.55 10.13 3.45
N LEU A 206 2.48 10.32 2.50
CA LEU A 206 3.87 10.62 2.80
C LEU A 206 4.02 11.93 3.60
N TYR A 207 3.32 12.99 3.18
CA TYR A 207 3.34 14.28 3.86
C TYR A 207 2.82 14.17 5.30
N LEU A 208 1.70 13.46 5.50
CA LEU A 208 1.13 13.24 6.83
C LEU A 208 2.07 12.42 7.73
N ARG A 209 2.88 11.54 7.14
CA ARG A 209 3.86 10.71 7.85
C ARG A 209 5.17 11.42 8.18
N LYS A 210 5.47 12.55 7.55
CA LYS A 210 6.69 13.35 7.86
C LYS A 210 6.75 13.76 9.34
N ASN A 211 5.58 13.93 9.97
CA ASN A 211 5.43 14.34 11.37
C ASN A 211 5.36 13.18 12.37
N LEU A 212 5.52 11.92 11.93
CA LEU A 212 5.69 10.81 12.86
C LEU A 212 7.08 10.88 13.50
N GLU A 213 7.10 10.83 14.83
CA GLU A 213 8.30 10.69 15.65
C GLU A 213 8.85 9.26 15.52
N GLU A 214 10.18 9.10 15.61
CA GLU A 214 10.81 7.77 15.62
C GLU A 214 10.31 7.00 16.85
N THR A 215 10.05 5.69 16.72
CA THR A 215 9.57 4.91 17.87
C THR A 215 10.65 4.80 18.95
N GLN A 216 10.25 4.97 20.22
CA GLN A 216 11.12 4.74 21.39
C GLN A 216 11.80 3.35 21.37
N ALA A 217 11.17 2.36 20.74
CA ALA A 217 11.75 1.03 20.51
C ALA A 217 13.02 1.04 19.62
N PHE A 218 13.15 1.98 18.66
CA PHE A 218 14.37 2.15 17.87
C PHE A 218 15.49 2.80 18.67
N GLU A 219 15.17 3.80 19.49
CA GLU A 219 16.15 4.45 20.36
C GLU A 219 16.69 3.47 21.41
N ASN A 220 15.82 2.67 22.01
CA ASN A 220 16.21 1.63 22.97
C ASN A 220 17.03 0.50 22.33
N GLN A 221 16.83 0.20 21.03
CA GLN A 221 17.62 -0.81 20.32
C GLN A 221 19.03 -0.36 19.94
N LYS A 222 19.26 0.95 19.74
CA LYS A 222 20.62 1.48 19.53
C LYS A 222 21.57 1.16 20.70
N ASN A 223 21.03 1.00 21.90
CA ASN A 223 21.81 0.75 23.12
C ASN A 223 22.09 -0.75 23.38
N HIS A 224 21.52 -1.67 22.61
CA HIS A 224 21.79 -3.11 22.74
C HIS A 224 22.31 -3.67 21.41
N SER A 225 23.61 -3.50 21.19
CA SER A 225 24.39 -4.16 20.14
C SER A 225 24.44 -5.67 20.44
N ASN A 226 23.48 -6.45 19.93
CA ASN A 226 23.68 -7.90 19.87
C ASN A 226 23.19 -8.45 18.53
N ASP A 227 24.18 -8.93 17.77
CA ASP A 227 24.05 -9.57 16.47
C ASP A 227 23.10 -10.78 16.55
N LYS A 228 22.33 -10.98 15.46
CA LYS A 228 21.43 -12.12 15.20
C LYS A 228 19.99 -12.00 15.75
N LYS A 229 19.25 -10.95 15.37
CA LYS A 229 17.77 -10.94 15.47
C LYS A 229 17.11 -10.84 14.10
N GLY A 230 15.96 -11.50 13.93
CA GLY A 230 15.14 -11.47 12.69
C GLY A 230 15.58 -12.41 11.57
N THR A 231 16.39 -13.44 11.85
CA THR A 231 16.78 -14.42 10.82
C THR A 231 15.75 -15.54 10.73
N ILE A 232 15.39 -15.99 9.53
CA ILE A 232 14.50 -17.15 9.29
C ILE A 232 14.96 -18.37 10.10
N THR A 233 16.27 -18.53 10.27
CA THR A 233 16.92 -19.57 11.09
C THR A 233 16.54 -19.52 12.58
N ALA A 234 16.21 -18.35 13.14
CA ALA A 234 15.77 -18.22 14.53
C ALA A 234 14.27 -18.53 14.68
N LEU A 235 13.45 -18.21 13.67
CA LEU A 235 12.02 -18.57 13.64
C LEU A 235 11.84 -20.08 13.50
N LEU A 236 12.66 -20.75 12.68
CA LEU A 236 12.63 -22.21 12.52
C LEU A 236 13.00 -23.00 13.80
N LYS A 237 13.54 -22.34 14.83
CA LYS A 237 13.85 -22.97 16.13
C LYS A 237 12.67 -22.99 17.10
N HIS A 238 11.58 -22.31 16.77
CA HIS A 238 10.38 -22.22 17.61
C HIS A 238 9.13 -22.49 16.74
N PRO A 239 8.82 -23.77 16.46
CA PRO A 239 7.65 -24.17 15.69
C PRO A 239 6.32 -23.94 16.43
#